data_AF-A0A0G4EY77-F1
#
_entry.id   AF-A0A0G4EY77-F1
#
_cell.length_a   1.000
_cell.length_b   1.000
_cell.length_c   1.000
_cell.angle_alpha   90.00
_cell.angle_beta   90.00
_cell.angle_gamma   90.00
#
_symmetry.space_group_name_H-M   'P 1'
#
loop_
_entity.id
_entity.type
_entity.pdbx_description
1 polymer ?
#
loop_
_entity_poly.entity_id
_entity_poly.type
_entity_poly.pdbx_seq_one_letter_code
_entity_poly.pdbx_strand_id
1 'polypeptide(L)'
;MTTDQQTFPQWTLAEELVLAAGEKLEYKYAIRRSDGHIEWEPLEGNRLIRSLPTGQFSLDDSWGVLPPFTLMKAKFPHCSTSHRQQQPQQQQHSQNQEQHPFTYIFAGRCSFYLLSVDDILRLRGTCTCLRDLFEAPQLRQRLIHSLSTQAGLQRVASRQPPIQLLAFDDEQMDVAELLAAVCVIEVGGSAEISDVIDLAGQCKYCPLPVTLTAADLYQYPNKTAYLAYPRVLAQLWLVGHHINFGDGMILRLFQHGNVLRAFRDDDGFELTINPDLPTGSIYHLYPQDRREQDPPVSSRVDYGIIQSGSADSEWGLVPGNAELRYVSVSSFVKGVILTHFRTSHQIDFINTAVARHTANDRLHTLMTSVERCTTTVTFGVLLVSSRDFALTDASQPFVAWIQLHDPDYLSLLQPYISVSVLATEAAVGGMSAAFEDRFPMTTRLARVMLGPVIAAILFDRPHTLTGPTV
;
A
#
# COMPACT_ATOMS: atom_id res chain seq x y z
N MET A 1 -18.08 32.24 27.75
CA MET A 1 -16.70 32.69 27.46
C MET A 1 -16.69 34.21 27.50
N THR A 2 -15.56 34.81 27.86
CA THR A 2 -15.36 36.26 28.00
C THR A 2 -14.11 36.69 27.24
N THR A 3 -14.14 37.92 26.71
CA THR A 3 -13.00 38.63 26.10
C THR A 3 -13.12 40.10 26.47
N ASP A 4 -12.02 40.85 26.44
CA ASP A 4 -12.03 42.31 26.52
C ASP A 4 -11.51 42.94 25.21
N GLN A 5 -11.44 44.28 25.18
CA GLN A 5 -10.99 45.03 24.00
C GLN A 5 -9.50 44.85 23.68
N GLN A 6 -8.68 44.47 24.66
CA GLN A 6 -7.25 44.26 24.48
C GLN A 6 -6.91 42.83 24.08
N THR A 7 -7.74 41.86 24.48
CA THR A 7 -7.52 40.43 24.18
C THR A 7 -8.26 39.93 22.94
N PHE A 8 -9.23 40.70 22.40
CA PHE A 8 -9.93 40.31 21.17
C PHE A 8 -8.93 40.12 20.01
N PRO A 9 -8.98 39.02 19.24
CA PRO A 9 -10.11 38.07 19.09
C PRO A 9 -10.10 36.83 20.01
N GLN A 10 -9.27 36.79 21.06
CA GLN A 10 -9.14 35.63 21.95
C GLN A 10 -10.23 35.58 23.02
N TRP A 11 -10.87 34.42 23.17
CA TRP A 11 -11.92 34.18 24.16
C TRP A 11 -11.47 33.15 25.20
N THR A 12 -11.78 33.39 26.47
CA THR A 12 -11.45 32.47 27.57
C THR A 12 -12.68 32.06 28.36
N LEU A 13 -12.63 30.91 29.02
CA LEU A 13 -13.65 30.54 30.00
C LEU A 13 -13.38 31.32 31.30
N ALA A 14 -14.43 31.94 31.84
CA ALA A 14 -14.32 32.70 33.10
C ALA A 14 -14.15 31.80 34.32
N GLU A 15 -14.56 30.53 34.21
CA GLU A 15 -14.46 29.52 35.27
C GLU A 15 -13.86 28.23 34.69
N GLU A 16 -13.09 27.51 35.53
CA GLU A 16 -12.51 26.23 35.16
C GLU A 16 -13.61 25.18 34.94
N LEU A 17 -13.54 24.49 33.80
CA LEU A 17 -14.45 23.38 33.51
C LEU A 17 -13.93 22.11 34.21
N VAL A 18 -14.67 21.61 35.20
CA VAL A 18 -14.33 20.36 35.88
C VAL A 18 -14.85 19.18 35.08
N LEU A 19 -13.94 18.31 34.61
CA LEU A 19 -14.24 17.11 33.84
C LEU A 19 -13.92 15.85 34.66
N ALA A 20 -14.67 14.77 34.45
CA ALA A 20 -14.33 13.47 35.02
C ALA A 20 -13.02 12.95 34.40
N ALA A 21 -12.19 12.32 35.23
CA ALA A 21 -10.84 11.92 34.86
C ALA A 21 -10.82 10.84 33.77
N GLY A 22 -10.03 11.04 32.72
CA GLY A 22 -9.84 10.09 31.62
C GLY A 22 -10.98 10.00 30.60
N GLU A 23 -12.05 10.79 30.76
CA GLU A 23 -13.19 10.79 29.86
C GLU A 23 -12.91 11.49 28.53
N LYS A 24 -13.60 11.02 27.48
CA LYS A 24 -13.61 11.64 26.16
C LYS A 24 -14.74 12.67 26.11
N LEU A 25 -14.40 13.90 25.77
CA LEU A 25 -15.35 14.99 25.56
C LEU A 25 -15.39 15.36 24.08
N GLU A 26 -16.59 15.55 23.55
CA GLU A 26 -16.83 16.09 22.22
C GLU A 26 -17.47 17.47 22.35
N TYR A 27 -16.93 18.47 21.65
CA TYR A 27 -17.42 19.84 21.76
C TYR A 27 -17.27 20.62 20.45
N LYS A 28 -17.94 21.77 20.37
CA LYS A 28 -17.88 22.69 19.22
C LYS A 28 -18.16 24.11 19.68
N TYR A 29 -17.52 25.09 19.05
CA TYR A 29 -17.79 26.49 19.36
C TYR A 29 -19.01 27.00 18.59
N ALA A 30 -19.72 27.97 19.18
CA ALA A 30 -20.82 28.67 18.54
C ALA A 30 -20.79 30.16 18.89
N ILE A 31 -21.10 31.01 17.90
CA ILE A 31 -21.26 32.45 18.08
C ILE A 31 -22.76 32.76 18.13
N ARG A 32 -23.22 33.32 19.24
CA ARG A 32 -24.58 33.84 19.37
C ARG A 32 -24.58 35.35 19.13
N ARG A 33 -25.31 35.79 18.11
CA ARG A 33 -25.49 37.21 17.78
C ARG A 33 -26.59 37.84 18.65
N SER A 34 -26.62 39.16 18.69
CA SER A 34 -27.58 39.93 19.51
C SER A 34 -29.04 39.75 19.09
N ASP A 35 -29.28 39.37 17.84
CA ASP A 35 -30.59 39.01 17.28
C ASP A 35 -31.05 37.59 17.68
N GLY A 36 -30.22 36.85 18.41
CA GLY A 36 -30.49 35.49 18.84
C GLY A 36 -30.03 34.42 17.84
N HIS A 37 -29.51 34.78 16.67
CA HIS A 37 -28.98 33.84 15.70
C HIS A 37 -27.73 33.15 16.24
N ILE A 38 -27.64 31.82 16.05
CA ILE A 38 -26.49 31.01 16.47
C ILE A 38 -25.77 30.50 15.22
N GLU A 39 -24.50 30.84 15.11
CA GLU A 39 -23.59 30.36 14.06
C GLU A 39 -22.65 29.33 14.68
N TRP A 40 -22.70 28.09 14.18
CA TRP A 40 -21.79 27.04 14.61
C TRP A 40 -20.45 27.15 13.88
N GLU A 41 -19.39 26.70 14.54
CA GLU A 41 -18.08 26.63 13.94
C GLU A 41 -18.07 25.83 12.62
N PRO A 42 -17.43 26.32 11.54
CA PRO A 42 -17.50 25.69 10.22
C PRO A 42 -16.51 24.51 10.08
N LEU A 43 -16.61 23.54 11.00
CA LEU A 43 -15.85 22.29 10.97
C LEU A 43 -16.76 21.12 10.60
N GLU A 44 -16.24 20.19 9.81
CA GLU A 44 -16.87 18.89 9.58
C GLU A 44 -16.66 18.01 10.83
N GLY A 45 -17.73 17.79 11.60
CA GLY A 45 -17.70 17.07 12.88
C GLY A 45 -17.53 17.94 14.14
N ASN A 46 -17.09 17.31 15.23
CA ASN A 46 -16.87 17.88 16.56
C ASN A 46 -15.37 17.85 16.91
N ARG A 47 -14.94 18.76 17.78
CA ARG A 47 -13.63 18.71 18.43
C ARG A 47 -13.63 17.59 19.47
N LEU A 48 -12.50 16.89 19.60
CA LEU A 48 -12.34 15.76 20.52
C LEU A 48 -11.21 16.03 21.50
N ILE A 49 -11.47 15.81 22.79
CA ILE A 49 -10.45 15.84 23.83
C ILE A 49 -10.62 14.68 24.80
N ARG A 50 -9.51 14.23 25.40
CA ARG A 50 -9.52 13.37 26.58
C ARG A 50 -8.99 14.12 27.79
N SER A 51 -9.74 14.13 28.88
CA SER A 51 -9.28 14.73 30.14
C SER A 51 -8.11 13.92 30.72
N LEU A 52 -7.21 14.61 31.42
CA LEU A 52 -6.10 13.93 32.10
C LEU A 52 -6.63 13.08 33.28
N PRO A 53 -5.98 11.95 33.60
CA PRO A 53 -6.31 11.17 34.79
C PRO A 53 -6.21 11.97 36.10
N THR A 54 -5.31 12.96 36.14
CA THR A 54 -5.12 13.90 37.26
C THR A 54 -4.54 15.22 36.75
N GLY A 55 -4.89 16.35 37.38
CA GLY A 55 -4.29 17.66 37.12
C GLY A 55 -5.17 18.60 36.30
N GLN A 56 -4.63 19.78 35.97
CA GLN A 56 -5.28 20.80 35.17
C GLN A 56 -4.59 20.92 33.80
N PHE A 57 -5.36 21.24 32.76
CA PHE A 57 -4.84 21.55 31.43
C PHE A 57 -5.61 22.72 30.81
N SER A 58 -4.99 23.40 29.84
CA SER A 58 -5.61 24.48 29.08
C SER A 58 -5.72 24.09 27.60
N LEU A 59 -6.78 24.53 26.94
CA LEU A 59 -6.96 24.39 25.49
C LEU A 59 -6.80 25.72 24.80
N ASP A 60 -6.14 25.68 23.65
CA ASP A 60 -5.95 26.82 22.77
C ASP A 60 -6.40 26.41 21.37
N ASP A 61 -7.55 26.93 20.97
CA ASP A 61 -8.28 26.55 19.77
C ASP A 61 -8.52 27.79 18.89
N SER A 62 -8.51 27.59 17.58
CA SER A 62 -8.81 28.63 16.58
C SER A 62 -10.15 28.34 15.89
N TRP A 63 -11.01 29.36 15.77
CA TRP A 63 -12.33 29.23 15.14
C TRP A 63 -12.23 28.74 13.69
N GLY A 64 -12.94 27.65 13.38
CA GLY A 64 -13.00 27.05 12.04
C GLY A 64 -11.73 26.31 11.64
N VAL A 65 -10.78 26.13 12.56
CA VAL A 65 -9.51 25.44 12.32
C VAL A 65 -9.38 24.31 13.33
N LEU A 66 -9.36 23.06 12.84
CA LEU A 66 -8.99 21.92 13.69
C LEU A 66 -7.55 22.15 14.18
N PRO A 67 -7.30 22.11 15.50
CA PRO A 67 -5.97 22.36 16.02
C PRO A 67 -5.08 21.22 15.51
N PRO A 68 -3.84 21.51 15.06
CA PRO A 68 -2.94 20.46 14.61
C PRO A 68 -2.76 19.41 15.72
N PHE A 69 -2.58 19.86 16.97
CA PHE A 69 -2.60 19.12 18.23
C PHE A 69 -2.29 20.17 19.31
N THR A 70 -3.02 20.22 20.43
CA THR A 70 -2.65 21.14 21.52
C THR A 70 -1.52 20.52 22.33
N LEU A 71 -0.31 21.10 22.22
CA LEU A 71 0.82 20.74 23.07
C LEU A 71 0.51 21.19 24.51
N MET A 72 0.26 20.23 25.39
CA MET A 72 -0.14 20.49 26.78
C MET A 72 0.98 21.21 27.54
N LYS A 73 0.76 22.48 27.88
CA LYS A 73 1.69 23.25 28.69
C LYS A 73 1.39 22.99 30.17
N ALA A 74 2.17 22.11 30.81
CA ALA A 74 2.15 22.01 32.26
C ALA A 74 2.76 23.29 32.86
N LYS A 75 2.00 24.02 33.68
CA LYS A 75 2.55 25.13 34.48
C LYS A 75 3.38 24.53 35.62
N PHE A 76 4.70 24.75 35.58
CA PHE A 76 5.58 24.53 36.74
C PHE A 76 6.22 25.87 37.16
N PRO A 77 6.43 26.10 38.47
CA PRO A 77 6.95 27.37 38.99
C PRO A 77 8.43 27.56 38.64
N HIS A 78 8.72 28.74 38.07
CA HIS A 78 9.98 29.45 37.84
C HIS A 78 11.32 28.70 37.93
N CYS A 79 12.11 28.75 36.85
CA CYS A 79 13.57 28.68 36.93
C CYS A 79 14.17 29.99 36.37
N SER A 80 14.64 30.85 37.27
CA SER A 80 15.39 32.05 36.96
C SER A 80 16.86 31.69 36.79
N THR A 81 17.44 32.00 35.64
CA THR A 81 18.89 31.90 35.41
C THR A 81 19.59 33.11 36.01
N SER A 82 20.40 32.89 37.06
CA SER A 82 21.41 33.87 37.49
C SER A 82 22.79 33.22 37.46
N HIS A 83 23.67 33.77 36.63
CA HIS A 83 25.10 33.49 36.64
C HIS A 83 25.75 34.05 37.90
N ARG A 84 26.49 33.21 38.65
CA ARG A 84 27.68 33.69 39.36
C ARG A 84 28.76 32.60 39.46
N GLN A 85 29.96 33.05 39.14
CA GLN A 85 31.23 32.34 39.11
C GLN A 85 31.81 32.04 40.52
N GLN A 86 32.58 30.94 40.56
CA GLN A 86 33.86 30.69 41.29
C GLN A 86 33.93 29.59 42.38
N GLN A 87 34.71 28.56 42.01
CA GLN A 87 35.78 27.83 42.74
C GLN A 87 35.47 26.59 43.62
N PRO A 88 36.45 25.64 43.72
CA PRO A 88 36.18 24.20 43.67
C PRO A 88 36.53 23.44 44.96
N GLN A 89 35.79 22.36 45.25
CA GLN A 89 36.31 21.28 46.09
C GLN A 89 35.57 19.95 45.84
N GLN A 90 36.35 18.99 45.31
CA GLN A 90 36.35 17.54 45.52
C GLN A 90 35.03 16.74 45.66
N GLN A 91 34.78 15.98 44.59
CA GLN A 91 34.38 14.56 44.56
C GLN A 91 33.20 14.10 45.42
N GLN A 92 32.05 13.96 44.76
CA GLN A 92 31.33 12.68 44.71
C GLN A 92 30.58 12.56 43.36
N HIS A 93 30.95 11.55 42.60
CA HIS A 93 30.31 11.17 41.34
C HIS A 93 28.91 10.63 41.64
N SER A 94 27.89 11.44 41.36
CA SER A 94 26.56 10.96 41.00
C SER A 94 26.29 11.56 39.62
N GLN A 95 26.28 10.72 38.59
CA GLN A 95 25.89 11.09 37.23
C GLN A 95 24.40 11.50 37.25
N ASN A 96 24.14 12.76 37.60
CA ASN A 96 22.93 13.47 37.20
C ASN A 96 23.09 13.75 35.70
N GLN A 97 22.70 12.80 34.86
CA GLN A 97 22.29 13.18 33.51
C GLN A 97 21.05 14.06 33.68
N GLU A 98 21.19 15.35 33.39
CA GLU A 98 20.06 16.27 33.26
C GLU A 98 19.09 15.68 32.23
N GLN A 99 18.07 14.97 32.70
CA GLN A 99 17.02 14.45 31.85
C GLN A 99 16.22 15.62 31.29
N HIS A 100 16.10 15.67 29.96
CA HIS A 100 15.35 16.71 29.25
C HIS A 100 13.89 16.75 29.77
N PRO A 101 13.27 17.93 29.95
CA PRO A 101 11.89 18.05 30.45
C PRO A 101 10.85 17.23 29.65
N PHE A 102 11.17 16.89 28.39
CA PHE A 102 10.33 16.11 27.49
C PHE A 102 10.58 14.61 27.57
N THR A 103 11.69 14.16 28.17
CA THR A 103 12.04 12.74 28.28
C THR A 103 10.93 11.99 29.02
N TYR A 104 10.26 12.60 30.00
CA TYR A 104 9.13 11.97 30.73
C TYR A 104 7.84 11.80 29.91
N ILE A 105 7.56 12.67 28.94
CA ILE A 105 6.41 12.53 28.04
C ILE A 105 6.62 11.33 27.11
N PHE A 106 7.87 11.10 26.72
CA PHE A 106 8.23 10.04 25.79
C PHE A 106 8.82 8.77 26.45
N ALA A 107 9.11 8.77 27.75
CA ALA A 107 9.73 7.65 28.49
C ALA A 107 8.81 6.43 28.70
N GLY A 108 7.59 6.42 28.16
CA GLY A 108 6.78 5.22 28.06
C GLY A 108 7.19 4.36 26.86
N ARG A 109 7.18 3.03 27.00
CA ARG A 109 7.42 2.07 25.89
C ARG A 109 6.49 2.25 24.68
N CYS A 110 5.46 3.11 24.76
CA CYS A 110 4.45 3.30 23.73
C CYS A 110 4.22 4.76 23.28
N SER A 111 4.89 5.76 23.87
CA SER A 111 4.57 7.18 23.63
C SER A 111 5.16 7.77 22.33
N PHE A 112 6.26 7.21 21.80
CA PHE A 112 6.86 7.68 20.55
C PHE A 112 6.08 7.29 19.29
N TYR A 113 5.18 6.32 19.37
CA TYR A 113 4.29 5.90 18.26
C TYR A 113 3.04 6.80 18.15
N LEU A 114 2.78 7.64 19.14
CA LEU A 114 1.61 8.53 19.15
C LEU A 114 1.77 9.75 18.25
N LEU A 115 3.02 10.17 18.00
CA LEU A 115 3.30 11.27 17.08
C LEU A 115 3.26 10.78 15.65
N SER A 116 2.61 11.53 14.76
CA SER A 116 2.71 11.27 13.33
C SER A 116 4.16 11.54 12.86
N VAL A 117 4.56 10.94 11.73
CA VAL A 117 5.87 11.23 11.12
C VAL A 117 6.00 12.72 10.80
N ASP A 118 4.91 13.37 10.41
CA ASP A 118 4.88 14.81 10.12
C ASP A 118 5.22 15.64 11.35
N ASP A 119 4.69 15.25 12.52
CA ASP A 119 4.97 15.94 13.78
C ASP A 119 6.42 15.74 14.19
N ILE A 120 6.96 14.53 14.02
CA ILE A 120 8.38 14.26 14.27
C ILE A 120 9.26 15.14 13.40
N LEU A 121 9.00 15.20 12.09
CA LEU A 121 9.77 16.02 11.16
C LEU A 121 9.68 17.52 11.52
N ARG A 122 8.49 18.01 11.87
CA ARG A 122 8.27 19.40 12.31
C ARG A 122 9.00 19.72 13.61
N LEU A 123 8.89 18.86 14.63
CA LEU A 123 9.56 19.04 15.92
C LEU A 123 11.08 19.03 15.78
N ARG A 124 11.64 18.11 14.97
CA ARG A 124 13.09 18.05 14.66
C ARG A 124 13.58 19.27 13.88
N GLY A 125 12.73 19.84 13.03
CA GLY A 125 13.00 21.04 12.25
C GLY A 125 12.94 22.32 13.09
N THR A 126 12.11 22.36 14.14
CA THR A 126 11.82 23.58 14.91
C THR A 126 12.54 23.65 16.26
N CYS A 127 12.79 22.54 16.96
CA CYS A 127 13.61 22.53 18.17
C CYS A 127 14.83 21.63 18.03
N THR A 128 16.02 22.20 18.19
CA THR A 128 17.26 21.44 18.37
C THR A 128 17.17 20.51 19.57
N CYS A 129 16.54 20.97 20.65
CA CYS A 129 16.32 20.21 21.89
C CYS A 129 15.50 18.92 21.73
N LEU A 130 14.58 18.88 20.75
CA LEU A 130 13.74 17.70 20.48
C LEU A 130 14.34 16.82 19.40
N ARG A 131 15.38 17.29 18.69
CA ARG A 131 16.07 16.51 17.67
C ARG A 131 16.70 15.26 18.27
N ASP A 132 17.25 15.41 19.47
CA ASP A 132 17.94 14.37 20.23
C ASP A 132 16.97 13.31 20.78
N LEU A 133 15.66 13.55 20.74
CA LEU A 133 14.65 12.55 21.15
C LEU A 133 14.34 11.52 20.06
N PHE A 134 14.71 11.81 18.81
CA PHE A 134 14.42 10.95 17.65
C PHE A 134 15.71 10.48 16.99
N GLU A 135 16.72 10.11 17.78
CA GLU A 135 17.97 9.57 17.28
C GLU A 135 17.79 8.17 16.67
N ALA A 136 18.87 7.63 16.11
CA ALA A 136 18.87 6.39 15.37
C ALA A 136 18.25 5.21 16.16
N PRO A 137 18.54 5.00 17.47
CA PRO A 137 17.91 3.92 18.24
C PRO A 137 16.38 4.01 18.28
N GLN A 138 15.84 5.22 18.49
CA GLN A 138 14.39 5.45 18.58
C GLN A 138 13.71 5.26 17.22
N LEU A 139 14.37 5.72 16.14
CA LEU A 139 13.85 5.55 14.79
C LEU A 139 13.87 4.09 14.33
N ARG A 140 14.92 3.32 14.65
CA ARG A 140 14.95 1.86 14.41
C ARG A 140 13.82 1.15 15.15
N GLN A 141 13.63 1.48 16.42
CA GLN A 141 12.52 0.92 17.21
C GLN A 141 11.15 1.29 16.61
N ARG A 142 11.02 2.49 16.03
CA ARG A 142 9.81 2.91 15.30
C ARG A 142 9.61 2.11 14.03
N LEU A 143 10.64 1.99 13.22
CA LEU A 143 10.62 1.24 11.96
C LEU A 143 10.23 -0.22 12.18
N ILE A 144 10.84 -0.90 13.15
CA ILE A 144 10.52 -2.29 13.53
C ILE A 144 9.05 -2.43 13.92
N HIS A 145 8.51 -1.49 14.69
CA HIS A 145 7.10 -1.50 15.09
C HIS A 145 6.16 -1.32 13.90
N SER A 146 6.47 -0.37 13.01
CA SER A 146 5.63 -0.07 11.85
C SER A 146 5.61 -1.24 10.86
N LEU A 147 6.77 -1.87 10.62
CA LEU A 147 6.88 -3.12 9.84
C LEU A 147 6.09 -4.27 10.47
N SER A 148 6.23 -4.45 11.80
CA SER A 148 5.53 -5.52 12.53
C SER A 148 4.01 -5.34 12.48
N THR A 149 3.54 -4.10 12.51
CA THR A 149 2.11 -3.77 12.42
C THR A 149 1.55 -4.08 11.04
N GLN A 150 2.28 -3.74 9.97
CA GLN A 150 1.90 -4.09 8.60
C GLN A 150 1.84 -5.62 8.40
N ALA A 151 2.86 -6.35 8.86
CA ALA A 151 2.87 -7.81 8.82
C ALA A 151 1.72 -8.43 9.66
N GLY A 152 1.37 -7.81 10.79
CA GLY A 152 0.25 -8.22 11.64
C GLY A 152 -1.12 -8.01 11.00
N LEU A 153 -1.31 -6.95 10.22
CA LEU A 153 -2.54 -6.73 9.45
C LEU A 153 -2.72 -7.79 8.36
N GLN A 154 -1.63 -8.16 7.68
CA GLN A 154 -1.65 -9.27 6.72
C GLN A 154 -1.97 -10.62 7.39
N ARG A 155 -1.51 -10.86 8.62
CA ARG A 155 -1.84 -12.07 9.41
C ARG A 155 -3.35 -12.29 9.58
N VAL A 156 -4.12 -11.20 9.79
CA VAL A 156 -5.58 -11.28 9.95
C VAL A 156 -6.26 -11.64 8.63
N ALA A 157 -5.70 -11.19 7.50
CA ALA A 157 -6.21 -11.49 6.17
C ALA A 157 -5.90 -12.94 5.73
N SER A 158 -4.69 -13.45 5.98
CA SER A 158 -4.19 -14.68 5.33
C SER A 158 -4.21 -15.96 6.17
N ARG A 159 -4.57 -15.92 7.47
CA ARG A 159 -4.61 -17.10 8.40
C ARG A 159 -3.32 -17.96 8.46
N GLN A 160 -2.18 -17.41 8.06
CA GLN A 160 -0.86 -18.06 8.04
C GLN A 160 0.18 -17.22 8.82
N PRO A 161 1.33 -17.78 9.24
CA PRO A 161 2.41 -16.99 9.85
C PRO A 161 2.84 -15.88 8.87
N PRO A 162 2.94 -14.62 9.31
CA PRO A 162 3.18 -13.52 8.41
C PRO A 162 4.60 -13.61 7.84
N ILE A 163 4.72 -13.58 6.52
CA ILE A 163 5.99 -13.40 5.84
C ILE A 163 6.33 -11.92 5.96
N GLN A 164 7.53 -11.63 6.45
CA GLN A 164 8.06 -10.28 6.37
C GLN A 164 8.38 -9.99 4.90
N LEU A 165 7.64 -9.08 4.28
CA LEU A 165 7.85 -8.71 2.87
C LEU A 165 8.97 -7.67 2.71
N LEU A 166 9.11 -6.77 3.67
CA LEU A 166 10.08 -5.68 3.64
C LEU A 166 10.95 -5.68 4.90
N ALA A 167 12.23 -5.42 4.70
CA ALA A 167 13.23 -5.16 5.72
C ALA A 167 14.07 -3.94 5.32
N PHE A 168 14.80 -3.38 6.27
CA PHE A 168 15.77 -2.32 6.00
C PHE A 168 17.12 -2.75 6.57
N ASP A 169 18.20 -2.45 5.84
CA ASP A 169 19.57 -2.56 6.35
C ASP A 169 19.86 -1.38 7.29
N ASP A 170 19.19 -1.40 8.43
CA ASP A 170 19.11 -0.28 9.35
C ASP A 170 20.38 -0.10 10.21
N GLU A 171 21.25 -1.10 10.27
CA GLU A 171 22.53 -1.04 10.98
C GLU A 171 23.47 0.01 10.38
N GLN A 172 23.47 0.13 9.05
CA GLN A 172 24.28 1.09 8.30
C GLN A 172 23.62 2.47 8.14
N MET A 173 22.33 2.59 8.47
CA MET A 173 21.56 3.83 8.31
C MET A 173 21.82 4.81 9.45
N ASP A 174 22.04 6.07 9.08
CA ASP A 174 22.05 7.19 10.00
C ASP A 174 20.62 7.70 10.28
N VAL A 175 20.54 8.78 11.04
CA VAL A 175 19.25 9.36 11.45
C VAL A 175 18.41 9.85 10.26
N ALA A 176 19.02 10.41 9.22
CA ALA A 176 18.34 10.88 8.03
C ALA A 176 17.77 9.72 7.21
N GLU A 177 18.56 8.66 6.98
CA GLU A 177 18.05 7.47 6.27
C GLU A 177 16.96 6.77 7.06
N LEU A 178 17.10 6.63 8.37
CA LEU A 178 16.06 6.04 9.21
C LEU A 178 14.76 6.86 9.18
N LEU A 179 14.83 8.18 9.13
CA LEU A 179 13.64 9.03 8.93
C LEU A 179 13.00 8.79 7.56
N ALA A 180 13.81 8.65 6.51
CA ALA A 180 13.31 8.34 5.18
C ALA A 180 12.61 6.96 5.15
N ALA A 181 13.21 5.93 5.75
CA ALA A 181 12.62 4.60 5.88
C ALA A 181 11.26 4.64 6.62
N VAL A 182 11.21 5.35 7.75
CA VAL A 182 9.96 5.58 8.51
C VAL A 182 8.91 6.31 7.65
N CYS A 183 9.31 7.32 6.87
CA CYS A 183 8.41 8.01 5.94
C CYS A 183 7.83 7.06 4.87
N VAL A 184 8.67 6.23 4.26
CA VAL A 184 8.24 5.27 3.22
C VAL A 184 7.20 4.30 3.76
N ILE A 185 7.40 3.79 4.98
CA ILE A 185 6.47 2.84 5.60
C ILE A 185 5.17 3.49 6.06
N GLU A 186 5.26 4.61 6.78
CA GLU A 186 4.11 5.16 7.50
C GLU A 186 3.32 6.19 6.70
N VAL A 187 4.00 7.07 5.97
CA VAL A 187 3.35 8.06 5.09
C VAL A 187 3.07 7.42 3.74
N GLY A 188 4.01 6.60 3.28
CA GLY A 188 3.98 5.99 1.97
C GLY A 188 3.03 4.81 1.82
N GLY A 189 2.45 4.22 2.87
CA GLY A 189 1.43 3.16 2.82
C GLY A 189 1.75 1.98 1.89
N SER A 190 2.00 0.77 2.42
CA SER A 190 2.57 -0.30 1.60
C SER A 190 1.57 -1.23 0.91
N ALA A 191 0.25 -1.10 1.10
CA ALA A 191 -0.69 -2.17 0.77
C ALA A 191 -0.59 -2.67 -0.70
N GLU A 192 -0.63 -1.76 -1.68
CA GLU A 192 -0.60 -2.14 -3.10
C GLU A 192 0.76 -2.75 -3.51
N ILE A 193 1.87 -2.20 -3.01
CA ILE A 193 3.20 -2.71 -3.34
C ILE A 193 3.54 -3.99 -2.57
N SER A 194 2.98 -4.18 -1.38
CA SER A 194 3.11 -5.42 -0.62
C SER A 194 2.53 -6.58 -1.41
N ASP A 195 1.37 -6.42 -2.06
CA ASP A 195 0.83 -7.45 -2.94
C ASP A 195 1.74 -7.76 -4.13
N VAL A 196 2.38 -6.74 -4.72
CA VAL A 196 3.33 -6.91 -5.83
C VAL A 196 4.55 -7.72 -5.36
N ILE A 197 5.11 -7.36 -4.20
CA ILE A 197 6.29 -8.03 -3.61
C ILE A 197 5.94 -9.47 -3.21
N ASP A 198 4.77 -9.69 -2.61
CA ASP A 198 4.29 -11.02 -2.24
C ASP A 198 4.16 -11.91 -3.48
N LEU A 199 3.48 -11.43 -4.53
CA LEU A 199 3.36 -12.16 -5.79
C LEU A 199 4.74 -12.42 -6.44
N ALA A 200 5.63 -11.43 -6.47
CA ALA A 200 6.97 -11.59 -7.03
C ALA A 200 7.80 -12.63 -6.26
N GLY A 201 7.71 -12.65 -4.92
CA GLY A 201 8.37 -13.65 -4.10
C GLY A 201 7.76 -15.04 -4.24
N GLN A 202 6.46 -15.11 -4.45
CA GLN A 202 5.76 -16.34 -4.78
C GLN A 202 6.27 -16.93 -6.10
N CYS A 203 6.39 -16.11 -7.13
CA CYS A 203 6.94 -16.46 -8.45
C CYS A 203 8.47 -16.60 -8.48
N LYS A 204 9.16 -16.50 -7.32
CA LYS A 204 10.62 -16.61 -7.18
C LYS A 204 11.43 -15.54 -7.94
N TYR A 205 10.80 -14.42 -8.30
CA TYR A 205 11.48 -13.26 -8.89
C TYR A 205 12.04 -12.29 -7.86
N CYS A 206 11.58 -12.38 -6.61
CA CYS A 206 12.01 -11.48 -5.55
C CYS A 206 12.36 -12.27 -4.30
N PRO A 207 13.61 -12.24 -3.81
CA PRO A 207 13.94 -12.84 -2.52
C PRO A 207 13.23 -12.06 -1.40
N LEU A 208 12.55 -12.77 -0.50
CA LEU A 208 11.85 -12.18 0.63
C LEU A 208 12.59 -12.46 1.96
N PRO A 209 12.64 -11.49 2.90
CA PRO A 209 12.19 -10.10 2.76
C PRO A 209 13.03 -9.29 1.76
N VAL A 210 12.41 -8.30 1.12
CA VAL A 210 13.14 -7.28 0.34
C VAL A 210 13.84 -6.34 1.31
N THR A 211 15.17 -6.34 1.30
CA THR A 211 15.99 -5.48 2.17
C THR A 211 16.31 -4.18 1.45
N LEU A 212 15.73 -3.08 1.92
CA LEU A 212 16.04 -1.74 1.44
C LEU A 212 17.29 -1.17 2.12
N THR A 213 18.16 -0.59 1.32
CA THR A 213 19.41 0.03 1.74
C THR A 213 19.31 1.55 1.71
N ALA A 214 20.31 2.25 2.25
CA ALA A 214 20.43 3.71 2.12
C ALA A 214 20.42 4.15 0.64
N ALA A 215 21.05 3.39 -0.25
CA ALA A 215 21.10 3.68 -1.69
C ALA A 215 19.70 3.70 -2.32
N ASP A 216 18.81 2.82 -1.86
CA ASP A 216 17.43 2.77 -2.33
C ASP A 216 16.68 4.02 -1.91
N LEU A 217 16.83 4.44 -0.65
CA LEU A 217 16.19 5.63 -0.10
C LEU A 217 16.64 6.93 -0.79
N TYR A 218 17.88 7.00 -1.25
CA TYR A 218 18.41 8.17 -1.95
C TYR A 218 17.88 8.38 -3.37
N GLN A 219 17.04 7.48 -3.89
CA GLN A 219 16.34 7.73 -5.16
C GLN A 219 15.47 8.98 -5.11
N TYR A 220 15.04 9.40 -3.92
CA TYR A 220 14.33 10.65 -3.69
C TYR A 220 15.18 11.61 -2.87
N PRO A 221 15.46 12.84 -3.37
CA PRO A 221 16.31 13.79 -2.65
C PRO A 221 15.65 14.34 -1.38
N ASN A 222 14.32 14.25 -1.27
CA ASN A 222 13.55 14.65 -0.09
C ASN A 222 12.13 14.08 -0.12
N LYS A 223 11.42 14.22 0.99
CA LYS A 223 10.02 13.79 1.15
C LYS A 223 9.06 14.41 0.13
N THR A 224 9.23 15.69 -0.21
CA THR A 224 8.37 16.36 -1.18
C THR A 224 8.50 15.73 -2.56
N ALA A 225 9.73 15.37 -2.97
CA ALA A 225 9.97 14.64 -4.21
C ALA A 225 9.34 13.25 -4.20
N TYR A 226 9.43 12.52 -3.07
CA TYR A 226 8.76 11.23 -2.91
C TYR A 226 7.24 11.33 -3.03
N LEU A 227 6.62 12.33 -2.39
CA LEU A 227 5.18 12.55 -2.41
C LEU A 227 4.65 13.23 -3.68
N ALA A 228 5.53 13.72 -4.55
CA ALA A 228 5.13 14.33 -5.82
C ALA A 228 4.69 13.29 -6.87
N TYR A 229 5.12 12.04 -6.72
CA TYR A 229 4.73 10.95 -7.59
C TYR A 229 3.55 10.17 -7.01
N PRO A 230 2.71 9.54 -7.85
CA PRO A 230 1.81 8.50 -7.39
C PRO A 230 2.57 7.47 -6.55
N ARG A 231 2.06 7.20 -5.36
CA ARG A 231 2.72 6.40 -4.33
C ARG A 231 3.27 5.07 -4.82
N VAL A 232 2.50 4.32 -5.62
CA VAL A 232 2.94 3.02 -6.14
C VAL A 232 4.14 3.17 -7.08
N LEU A 233 4.20 4.23 -7.89
CA LEU A 233 5.39 4.53 -8.69
C LEU A 233 6.58 4.86 -7.78
N ALA A 234 6.35 5.68 -6.76
CA ALA A 234 7.41 6.05 -5.81
C ALA A 234 8.00 4.82 -5.11
N GLN A 235 7.15 3.88 -4.71
CA GLN A 235 7.57 2.63 -4.11
C GLN A 235 8.24 1.69 -5.12
N LEU A 236 7.77 1.64 -6.37
CA LEU A 236 8.41 0.82 -7.42
C LEU A 236 9.82 1.28 -7.78
N TRP A 237 10.11 2.57 -7.69
CA TRP A 237 11.49 3.05 -7.78
C TRP A 237 12.37 2.41 -6.69
N LEU A 238 11.88 2.40 -5.45
CA LEU A 238 12.59 1.82 -4.30
C LEU A 238 12.73 0.29 -4.40
N VAL A 239 11.62 -0.43 -4.65
CA VAL A 239 11.59 -1.91 -4.53
C VAL A 239 11.72 -2.64 -5.85
N GLY A 240 11.42 -1.97 -6.97
CA GLY A 240 11.29 -2.63 -8.27
C GLY A 240 12.56 -3.33 -8.70
N HIS A 241 13.72 -2.73 -8.46
CA HIS A 241 15.00 -3.29 -8.87
C HIS A 241 15.39 -4.58 -8.12
N HIS A 242 14.63 -4.95 -7.08
CA HIS A 242 14.74 -6.25 -6.38
C HIS A 242 13.87 -7.34 -7.03
N ILE A 243 13.03 -6.99 -8.00
CA ILE A 243 12.22 -7.94 -8.79
C ILE A 243 12.99 -8.27 -10.08
N ASN A 244 13.59 -9.45 -10.10
CA ASN A 244 14.40 -9.96 -11.18
C ASN A 244 13.69 -11.13 -11.87
N PHE A 245 13.33 -10.95 -13.14
CA PHE A 245 12.62 -11.95 -13.92
C PHE A 245 13.54 -13.07 -14.43
N GLY A 246 14.87 -12.93 -14.27
CA GLY A 246 15.83 -13.72 -15.02
C GLY A 246 16.14 -13.06 -16.36
N ASP A 247 16.91 -13.73 -17.21
CA ASP A 247 17.22 -13.30 -18.59
C ASP A 247 17.79 -11.87 -18.72
N GLY A 248 18.45 -11.39 -17.66
CA GLY A 248 18.99 -10.03 -17.57
C GLY A 248 17.94 -8.92 -17.38
N MET A 249 16.69 -9.28 -17.10
CA MET A 249 15.57 -8.34 -17.00
C MET A 249 15.14 -8.12 -15.55
N ILE A 250 15.24 -6.87 -15.12
CA ILE A 250 14.91 -6.41 -13.77
C ILE A 250 13.86 -5.31 -13.92
N LEU A 251 12.86 -5.29 -13.04
CA LEU A 251 11.90 -4.19 -13.02
C LEU A 251 12.59 -2.90 -12.57
N ARG A 252 12.94 -2.02 -13.51
CA ARG A 252 13.48 -0.70 -13.22
C ARG A 252 12.65 0.36 -13.89
N LEU A 253 12.42 1.47 -13.20
CA LEU A 253 11.81 2.64 -13.79
C LEU A 253 12.92 3.59 -14.25
N PHE A 254 12.67 4.32 -15.33
CA PHE A 254 13.57 5.32 -15.87
C PHE A 254 12.76 6.58 -16.21
N GLN A 255 13.25 7.76 -15.81
CA GLN A 255 12.60 9.03 -16.10
C GLN A 255 13.46 9.83 -17.08
N HIS A 256 12.92 10.09 -18.27
CA HIS A 256 13.56 10.93 -19.28
C HIS A 256 12.65 12.11 -19.66
N GLY A 257 12.90 13.28 -19.05
CA GLY A 257 12.01 14.44 -19.20
C GLY A 257 10.60 14.12 -18.70
N ASN A 258 9.62 14.11 -19.59
CA ASN A 258 8.23 13.77 -19.28
C ASN A 258 7.87 12.30 -19.59
N VAL A 259 8.82 11.50 -20.06
CA VAL A 259 8.62 10.11 -20.44
C VAL A 259 9.08 9.21 -19.30
N LEU A 260 8.19 8.35 -18.82
CA LEU A 260 8.50 7.28 -17.89
C LEU A 260 8.67 5.98 -18.68
N ARG A 261 9.71 5.21 -18.39
CA ARG A 261 9.96 3.89 -18.99
C ARG A 261 10.10 2.83 -17.92
N ALA A 262 9.85 1.57 -18.28
CA ALA A 262 10.02 0.41 -17.41
C ALA A 262 10.90 -0.66 -18.06
N PHE A 263 11.63 -1.41 -17.24
CA PHE A 263 12.56 -2.50 -17.61
C PHE A 263 13.84 -2.05 -18.35
N ARG A 264 13.70 -1.24 -19.41
CA ARG A 264 14.83 -0.67 -20.18
C ARG A 264 14.64 0.83 -20.41
N ASP A 265 15.74 1.55 -20.52
CA ASP A 265 15.73 2.97 -20.92
C ASP A 265 15.84 3.10 -22.45
N ASP A 266 14.94 2.43 -23.16
CA ASP A 266 14.93 2.37 -24.62
C ASP A 266 13.54 2.74 -25.17
N ASP A 267 13.49 3.16 -26.43
CA ASP A 267 12.23 3.42 -27.13
C ASP A 267 11.36 2.13 -27.18
N GLY A 268 10.06 2.29 -26.93
CA GLY A 268 9.08 1.19 -26.86
C GLY A 268 8.79 0.72 -25.43
N PHE A 269 9.65 1.05 -24.46
CA PHE A 269 9.48 0.68 -23.05
C PHE A 269 8.73 1.76 -22.23
N GLU A 270 8.07 2.70 -22.91
CA GLU A 270 7.32 3.77 -22.27
C GLU A 270 6.09 3.30 -21.49
N LEU A 271 5.84 3.99 -20.39
CA LEU A 271 4.63 3.92 -19.60
C LEU A 271 3.86 5.24 -19.74
N THR A 272 2.62 5.14 -20.19
CA THR A 272 1.69 6.28 -20.16
C THR A 272 0.88 6.19 -18.88
N ILE A 273 1.15 7.07 -17.92
CA ILE A 273 0.39 7.17 -16.67
C ILE A 273 -0.88 7.96 -16.90
N ASN A 274 -2.01 7.46 -16.39
CA ASN A 274 -3.34 8.03 -16.62
C ASN A 274 -3.66 8.22 -18.11
N PRO A 275 -3.58 7.15 -18.94
CA PRO A 275 -3.91 7.25 -20.36
C PRO A 275 -5.37 7.66 -20.55
N ASP A 276 -5.66 8.32 -21.67
CA ASP A 276 -7.03 8.56 -22.10
C ASP A 276 -7.71 7.22 -22.41
N LEU A 277 -8.78 6.93 -21.67
CA LEU A 277 -9.53 5.69 -21.82
C LEU A 277 -10.65 5.86 -22.86
N PRO A 278 -10.76 4.95 -23.85
CA PRO A 278 -11.82 5.02 -24.85
C PRO A 278 -13.22 4.99 -24.24
N THR A 279 -14.03 5.99 -24.57
CA THR A 279 -15.46 6.04 -24.23
C THR A 279 -16.21 4.96 -25.02
N GLY A 280 -16.58 3.84 -24.39
CA GLY A 280 -17.45 2.83 -25.04
C GLY A 280 -17.16 1.35 -24.75
N SER A 281 -16.12 1.04 -23.99
CA SER A 281 -15.74 -0.35 -23.66
C SER A 281 -15.68 -0.56 -22.16
N ILE A 282 -15.54 -1.80 -21.69
CA ILE A 282 -15.21 -2.20 -20.30
C ILE A 282 -14.23 -1.27 -19.54
N TYR A 283 -13.44 -0.44 -20.24
CA TYR A 283 -12.78 0.75 -19.68
C TYR A 283 -13.70 1.66 -18.84
N HIS A 284 -15.03 1.57 -18.97
CA HIS A 284 -16.03 2.23 -18.12
C HIS A 284 -16.05 1.79 -16.66
N LEU A 285 -15.53 0.61 -16.36
CA LEU A 285 -15.44 0.09 -14.99
C LEU A 285 -14.22 0.66 -14.27
N TYR A 286 -13.23 1.17 -15.02
CA TYR A 286 -11.97 1.69 -14.50
C TYR A 286 -12.09 2.99 -13.68
N PRO A 287 -13.05 3.92 -13.93
CA PRO A 287 -13.25 5.09 -13.09
C PRO A 287 -13.66 4.76 -11.65
N GLN A 288 -14.27 3.59 -11.39
CA GLN A 288 -14.73 3.24 -10.04
C GLN A 288 -13.55 2.95 -9.09
N ASP A 289 -12.42 2.48 -9.62
CA ASP A 289 -11.23 2.09 -8.83
C ASP A 289 -10.03 3.02 -9.03
N ARG A 290 -10.23 4.19 -9.66
CA ARG A 290 -9.14 5.12 -9.96
C ARG A 290 -8.59 5.74 -8.67
N ARG A 291 -7.54 5.14 -8.11
CA ARG A 291 -6.80 5.68 -6.96
C ARG A 291 -5.74 6.64 -7.48
N GLU A 292 -5.76 7.88 -6.99
CA GLU A 292 -4.72 8.87 -7.32
C GLU A 292 -3.30 8.34 -7.02
N GLN A 293 -3.18 7.47 -6.03
CA GLN A 293 -1.92 6.89 -5.56
C GLN A 293 -1.50 5.60 -6.30
N ASP A 294 -2.38 5.01 -7.09
CA ASP A 294 -2.13 3.83 -7.95
C ASP A 294 -2.86 3.99 -9.29
N PRO A 295 -2.45 4.96 -10.12
CA PRO A 295 -3.20 5.37 -11.30
C PRO A 295 -3.18 4.31 -12.41
N PRO A 296 -4.15 4.30 -13.33
CA PRO A 296 -4.11 3.49 -14.53
C PRO A 296 -2.84 3.72 -15.35
N VAL A 297 -2.38 2.69 -16.05
CA VAL A 297 -1.18 2.75 -16.90
C VAL A 297 -1.42 2.06 -18.23
N SER A 298 -0.91 2.67 -19.30
CA SER A 298 -0.78 2.04 -20.62
C SER A 298 0.67 1.65 -20.84
N SER A 299 0.91 0.46 -21.36
CA SER A 299 2.25 0.01 -21.77
C SER A 299 2.16 -0.82 -23.04
N ARG A 300 3.23 -0.76 -23.84
CA ARG A 300 3.43 -1.67 -24.97
C ARG A 300 4.33 -2.85 -24.63
N VAL A 301 4.91 -2.84 -23.42
CA VAL A 301 5.83 -3.88 -22.98
C VAL A 301 5.04 -5.13 -22.63
N ASP A 302 5.45 -6.25 -23.21
CA ASP A 302 4.89 -7.54 -22.89
C ASP A 302 5.96 -8.65 -23.01
N TYR A 303 5.69 -9.78 -22.36
CA TYR A 303 6.50 -10.98 -22.50
C TYR A 303 5.68 -12.08 -23.19
N GLY A 304 6.03 -12.39 -24.45
CA GLY A 304 5.52 -13.59 -25.12
C GLY A 304 4.17 -13.52 -25.84
N ILE A 305 3.48 -12.37 -25.98
CA ILE A 305 2.29 -12.26 -26.86
C ILE A 305 2.66 -12.24 -28.36
N ILE A 306 3.95 -12.20 -28.72
CA ILE A 306 4.38 -12.20 -30.13
C ILE A 306 4.24 -13.61 -30.73
N GLN A 307 3.18 -13.77 -31.54
CA GLN A 307 2.99 -14.73 -32.64
C GLN A 307 3.82 -16.03 -32.61
N SER A 308 3.11 -17.12 -32.33
CA SER A 308 3.33 -18.49 -32.82
C SER A 308 4.42 -18.62 -33.91
N GLY A 309 5.65 -18.94 -33.51
CA GLY A 309 6.67 -19.34 -34.48
C GLY A 309 8.13 -19.29 -34.00
N SER A 310 8.51 -18.33 -33.16
CA SER A 310 9.86 -18.31 -32.58
C SER A 310 9.88 -18.97 -31.21
N ALA A 311 10.73 -19.97 -31.05
CA ALA A 311 10.95 -20.68 -29.79
C ALA A 311 11.56 -19.77 -28.69
N ASP A 312 12.04 -18.59 -29.07
CA ASP A 312 12.67 -17.66 -28.16
C ASP A 312 11.63 -16.64 -27.69
N SER A 313 11.08 -16.87 -26.49
CA SER A 313 10.23 -15.89 -25.81
C SER A 313 11.13 -14.73 -25.34
N GLU A 314 11.12 -13.63 -26.08
CA GLU A 314 11.84 -12.41 -25.71
C GLU A 314 10.87 -11.34 -25.21
N TRP A 315 11.38 -10.48 -24.32
CA TRP A 315 10.72 -9.22 -23.98
C TRP A 315 10.56 -8.37 -25.23
N GLY A 316 9.31 -8.02 -25.54
CA GLY A 316 8.99 -7.37 -26.79
C GLY A 316 7.86 -6.35 -26.67
N LEU A 317 7.59 -5.71 -27.80
CA LEU A 317 6.46 -4.80 -27.93
C LEU A 317 5.24 -5.54 -28.44
N VAL A 318 4.07 -5.23 -27.90
CA VAL A 318 2.81 -5.77 -28.46
C VAL A 318 2.70 -5.39 -29.95
N PRO A 319 2.39 -6.36 -30.83
CA PRO A 319 2.26 -6.11 -32.26
C PRO A 319 1.20 -5.06 -32.60
N GLY A 320 1.40 -4.32 -33.69
CA GLY A 320 0.34 -3.53 -34.32
C GLY A 320 -0.13 -2.27 -33.57
N ASN A 321 0.78 -1.55 -32.90
CA ASN A 321 0.48 -0.35 -32.10
C ASN A 321 -0.60 -0.56 -31.01
N ALA A 322 -0.93 -1.82 -30.69
CA ALA A 322 -1.82 -2.11 -29.59
C ALA A 322 -1.10 -1.80 -28.27
N GLU A 323 -1.84 -1.23 -27.33
CA GLU A 323 -1.36 -0.95 -25.98
C GLU A 323 -2.12 -1.83 -24.99
N LEU A 324 -1.38 -2.40 -24.03
CA LEU A 324 -1.95 -3.03 -22.86
C LEU A 324 -2.34 -1.93 -21.88
N ARG A 325 -3.62 -1.90 -21.48
CA ARG A 325 -4.13 -0.96 -20.50
C ARG A 325 -4.42 -1.67 -19.20
N TYR A 326 -3.79 -1.23 -18.13
CA TYR A 326 -3.97 -1.76 -16.79
C TYR A 326 -4.79 -0.80 -15.94
N VAL A 327 -5.64 -1.35 -15.06
CA VAL A 327 -6.47 -0.54 -14.14
C VAL A 327 -5.62 0.29 -13.17
N SER A 328 -4.38 -0.13 -12.91
CA SER A 328 -3.47 0.52 -12.00
C SER A 328 -2.00 0.16 -12.28
N VAL A 329 -1.06 0.93 -11.72
CA VAL A 329 0.38 0.63 -11.81
C VAL A 329 0.70 -0.70 -11.13
N SER A 330 0.10 -0.98 -9.97
CA SER A 330 0.30 -2.28 -9.30
C SER A 330 -0.22 -3.43 -10.16
N SER A 331 -1.34 -3.26 -10.86
CA SER A 331 -1.88 -4.25 -11.80
C SER A 331 -0.96 -4.48 -12.99
N PHE A 332 -0.33 -3.44 -13.52
CA PHE A 332 0.69 -3.58 -14.56
C PHE A 332 1.84 -4.48 -14.12
N VAL A 333 2.42 -4.20 -12.96
CA VAL A 333 3.55 -5.00 -12.48
C VAL A 333 3.15 -6.44 -12.18
N LYS A 334 2.00 -6.65 -11.52
CA LYS A 334 1.48 -7.99 -11.24
C LYS A 334 1.18 -8.76 -12.54
N GLY A 335 0.63 -8.10 -13.55
CA GLY A 335 0.36 -8.70 -14.86
C GLY A 335 1.63 -9.12 -15.57
N VAL A 336 2.67 -8.27 -15.54
CA VAL A 336 3.97 -8.63 -16.09
C VAL A 336 4.58 -9.82 -15.35
N ILE A 337 4.51 -9.86 -14.00
CA ILE A 337 4.96 -11.00 -13.20
C ILE A 337 4.25 -12.30 -13.62
N LEU A 338 2.92 -12.29 -13.68
CA LEU A 338 2.15 -13.48 -14.05
C LEU A 338 2.40 -13.91 -15.50
N THR A 339 2.47 -12.97 -16.45
CA THR A 339 2.73 -13.28 -17.86
C THR A 339 4.12 -13.89 -18.05
N HIS A 340 5.15 -13.30 -17.42
CA HIS A 340 6.50 -13.84 -17.48
C HIS A 340 6.56 -15.23 -16.83
N PHE A 341 5.98 -15.40 -15.64
CA PHE A 341 5.90 -16.68 -14.94
C PHE A 341 5.18 -17.73 -15.77
N ARG A 342 4.06 -17.36 -16.40
CA ARG A 342 3.29 -18.25 -17.26
C ARG A 342 4.09 -18.81 -18.42
N THR A 343 4.94 -17.97 -19.00
CA THR A 343 5.65 -18.28 -20.23
C THR A 343 6.99 -19.00 -19.95
N SER A 344 7.62 -18.72 -18.81
CA SER A 344 8.90 -19.30 -18.41
C SER A 344 8.80 -20.61 -17.60
N HIS A 345 7.61 -20.96 -17.10
CA HIS A 345 7.41 -22.13 -16.26
C HIS A 345 6.44 -23.14 -16.88
N GLN A 346 6.65 -24.42 -16.60
CA GLN A 346 5.67 -25.45 -16.92
C GLN A 346 4.46 -25.29 -16.00
N ILE A 347 3.31 -25.01 -16.59
CA ILE A 347 2.06 -24.79 -15.87
C ILE A 347 1.00 -25.71 -16.42
N ASP A 348 0.33 -26.41 -15.51
CA ASP A 348 -0.88 -27.15 -15.81
C ASP A 348 -2.08 -26.20 -15.68
N PHE A 349 -3.04 -26.34 -16.58
CA PHE A 349 -4.25 -25.55 -16.52
C PHE A 349 -5.46 -26.32 -17.01
N ILE A 350 -6.63 -25.82 -16.61
CA ILE A 350 -7.93 -26.24 -17.11
C ILE A 350 -8.70 -25.00 -17.52
N ASN A 351 -9.39 -25.05 -18.66
CA ASN A 351 -10.14 -23.93 -19.21
C ASN A 351 -11.55 -24.38 -19.61
N THR A 352 -12.55 -23.55 -19.37
CA THR A 352 -13.90 -23.73 -19.88
C THR A 352 -14.56 -22.40 -20.20
N ALA A 353 -15.45 -22.39 -21.20
CA ALA A 353 -16.35 -21.27 -21.44
C ALA A 353 -17.57 -21.39 -20.52
N VAL A 354 -17.90 -20.32 -19.78
CA VAL A 354 -19.05 -20.27 -18.86
C VAL A 354 -19.92 -19.10 -19.23
N ALA A 355 -21.24 -19.29 -19.29
CA ALA A 355 -22.14 -18.19 -19.61
C ALA A 355 -22.03 -17.09 -18.54
N ARG A 356 -21.94 -15.82 -18.96
CA ARG A 356 -21.72 -14.63 -18.11
C ARG A 356 -22.67 -14.56 -16.91
N HIS A 357 -23.93 -14.92 -17.15
CA HIS A 357 -25.02 -14.85 -16.17
C HIS A 357 -25.19 -16.13 -15.35
N THR A 358 -24.26 -17.09 -15.47
CA THR A 358 -24.28 -18.32 -14.67
C THR A 358 -24.09 -17.98 -13.20
N ALA A 359 -24.78 -18.72 -12.32
CA ALA A 359 -24.65 -18.62 -10.87
C ALA A 359 -24.98 -17.23 -10.29
N ASN A 360 -26.08 -16.62 -10.76
CA ASN A 360 -26.53 -15.28 -10.34
C ASN A 360 -25.47 -14.22 -10.60
N ASP A 361 -24.98 -14.14 -11.84
CA ASP A 361 -23.99 -13.15 -12.27
C ASP A 361 -22.66 -13.19 -11.51
N ARG A 362 -22.32 -14.31 -10.85
CA ARG A 362 -21.09 -14.39 -10.06
C ARG A 362 -19.82 -14.08 -10.86
N LEU A 363 -19.72 -14.54 -12.11
CA LEU A 363 -18.57 -14.18 -12.95
C LEU A 363 -18.55 -12.70 -13.30
N HIS A 364 -19.71 -12.10 -13.56
CA HIS A 364 -19.80 -10.66 -13.76
C HIS A 364 -19.39 -9.91 -12.49
N THR A 365 -19.84 -10.34 -11.31
CA THR A 365 -19.39 -9.78 -10.02
C THR A 365 -17.89 -9.95 -9.82
N LEU A 366 -17.32 -11.11 -10.14
CA LEU A 366 -15.86 -11.29 -10.07
C LEU A 366 -15.15 -10.37 -11.06
N MET A 367 -15.71 -10.14 -12.25
CA MET A 367 -15.14 -9.19 -13.22
C MET A 367 -15.24 -7.73 -12.78
N THR A 368 -16.23 -7.36 -11.96
CA THR A 368 -16.46 -5.96 -11.53
C THR A 368 -16.05 -5.65 -10.10
N SER A 369 -15.92 -6.63 -9.21
CA SER A 369 -15.67 -6.44 -7.76
C SER A 369 -14.31 -6.97 -7.33
N VAL A 370 -13.69 -6.34 -6.33
CA VAL A 370 -12.35 -6.65 -5.81
C VAL A 370 -12.39 -7.58 -4.58
N GLU A 371 -13.57 -8.06 -4.16
CA GLU A 371 -13.68 -8.80 -2.89
C GLU A 371 -13.10 -10.23 -2.96
N ARG A 372 -12.17 -10.52 -2.03
CA ARG A 372 -11.67 -11.83 -1.58
C ARG A 372 -10.43 -12.45 -2.25
N CYS A 373 -9.64 -11.71 -3.01
CA CYS A 373 -8.37 -12.22 -3.55
C CYS A 373 -7.17 -11.57 -2.90
N THR A 374 -6.10 -12.34 -2.65
CA THR A 374 -4.83 -11.81 -2.14
C THR A 374 -4.18 -10.88 -3.15
N THR A 375 -4.34 -11.13 -4.44
CA THR A 375 -3.87 -10.24 -5.50
C THR A 375 -4.75 -10.36 -6.73
N THR A 376 -5.19 -9.22 -7.26
CA THR A 376 -5.94 -9.14 -8.52
C THR A 376 -5.14 -8.35 -9.56
N VAL A 377 -5.16 -8.83 -10.80
CA VAL A 377 -4.65 -8.15 -11.98
C VAL A 377 -5.81 -7.91 -12.92
N THR A 378 -5.98 -6.68 -13.39
CA THR A 378 -6.97 -6.39 -14.44
C THR A 378 -6.29 -5.61 -15.55
N PHE A 379 -6.39 -6.13 -16.77
CA PHE A 379 -5.88 -5.45 -17.95
C PHE A 379 -6.75 -5.70 -19.18
N GLY A 380 -6.65 -4.79 -20.14
CA GLY A 380 -7.33 -4.87 -21.42
C GLY A 380 -6.36 -4.74 -22.58
N VAL A 381 -6.64 -5.47 -23.65
CA VAL A 381 -5.92 -5.38 -24.92
C VAL A 381 -6.95 -5.29 -26.02
N LEU A 382 -6.92 -4.20 -26.80
CA LEU A 382 -7.94 -3.94 -27.82
C LEU A 382 -9.35 -4.03 -27.22
N LEU A 383 -10.11 -5.07 -27.56
CA LEU A 383 -11.48 -5.32 -27.13
C LEU A 383 -11.59 -6.61 -26.30
N VAL A 384 -10.59 -6.91 -25.49
CA VAL A 384 -10.58 -8.05 -24.57
C VAL A 384 -10.23 -7.53 -23.19
N SER A 385 -11.01 -7.91 -22.17
CA SER A 385 -10.50 -7.85 -20.78
C SER A 385 -9.98 -9.19 -20.34
N SER A 386 -8.91 -9.12 -19.56
CA SER A 386 -8.49 -10.21 -18.70
C SER A 386 -8.46 -9.76 -17.26
N ARG A 387 -8.83 -10.68 -16.38
CA ARG A 387 -8.73 -10.51 -14.94
C ARG A 387 -8.14 -11.76 -14.30
N ASP A 388 -7.01 -11.59 -13.64
CA ASP A 388 -6.31 -12.68 -12.96
C ASP A 388 -6.42 -12.53 -11.45
N PHE A 389 -6.61 -13.66 -10.76
CA PHE A 389 -6.75 -13.72 -9.31
C PHE A 389 -5.79 -14.74 -8.73
N ALA A 390 -4.76 -14.27 -8.03
CA ALA A 390 -3.86 -15.14 -7.29
C ALA A 390 -4.66 -15.84 -6.17
N LEU A 391 -4.58 -17.16 -6.12
CA LEU A 391 -5.23 -18.01 -5.11
C LEU A 391 -4.29 -18.35 -3.94
N THR A 392 -3.02 -18.05 -4.12
CA THR A 392 -1.90 -18.49 -3.30
C THR A 392 -1.00 -17.28 -3.04
N ASP A 393 -0.19 -17.34 -2.00
CA ASP A 393 0.72 -16.27 -1.57
C ASP A 393 2.15 -16.83 -1.44
N ALA A 394 3.13 -16.00 -1.07
CA ALA A 394 4.53 -16.43 -0.97
C ALA A 394 4.79 -17.53 0.08
N SER A 395 3.82 -17.84 0.95
CA SER A 395 3.95 -18.93 1.94
C SER A 395 3.76 -20.31 1.33
N GLN A 396 3.13 -20.37 0.16
CA GLN A 396 2.84 -21.63 -0.51
C GLN A 396 3.98 -22.04 -1.45
N PRO A 397 4.31 -23.34 -1.54
CA PRO A 397 5.42 -23.81 -2.37
C PRO A 397 5.09 -23.86 -3.88
N PHE A 398 3.88 -23.42 -4.27
CA PHE A 398 3.41 -23.40 -5.64
C PHE A 398 2.60 -22.12 -5.90
N VAL A 399 2.35 -21.85 -7.18
CA VAL A 399 1.56 -20.72 -7.66
C VAL A 399 0.29 -21.26 -8.28
N ALA A 400 -0.85 -20.74 -7.87
CA ALA A 400 -2.13 -20.99 -8.50
C ALA A 400 -2.94 -19.69 -8.61
N TRP A 401 -3.63 -19.54 -9.74
CA TRP A 401 -4.47 -18.39 -10.02
C TRP A 401 -5.63 -18.75 -10.95
N ILE A 402 -6.66 -17.91 -10.93
CA ILE A 402 -7.79 -17.95 -11.87
C ILE A 402 -7.57 -16.84 -12.89
N GLN A 403 -7.73 -17.17 -14.17
CA GLN A 403 -7.77 -16.20 -15.25
C GLN A 403 -9.18 -16.17 -15.84
N LEU A 404 -9.80 -14.99 -15.81
CA LEU A 404 -11.04 -14.69 -16.51
C LEU A 404 -10.72 -13.90 -17.76
N HIS A 405 -11.25 -14.35 -18.90
CA HIS A 405 -11.08 -13.67 -20.17
C HIS A 405 -12.45 -13.40 -20.77
N ASP A 406 -12.74 -12.12 -20.97
CA ASP A 406 -13.99 -11.63 -21.53
C ASP A 406 -13.70 -11.02 -22.93
N PRO A 407 -14.02 -11.75 -24.01
CA PRO A 407 -13.88 -11.25 -25.37
C PRO A 407 -14.96 -10.19 -25.66
N ASP A 408 -14.65 -8.93 -25.38
CA ASP A 408 -15.56 -7.78 -25.47
C ASP A 408 -15.65 -7.19 -26.89
N TYR A 409 -15.78 -8.00 -27.95
CA TYR A 409 -15.71 -7.39 -29.29
C TYR A 409 -16.97 -6.62 -29.68
N LEU A 410 -18.18 -7.08 -29.33
CA LEU A 410 -19.48 -6.47 -29.65
C LEU A 410 -20.54 -7.31 -28.92
N SER A 411 -21.04 -6.86 -27.77
CA SER A 411 -21.80 -7.58 -26.74
C SER A 411 -23.10 -8.31 -27.17
N LEU A 412 -23.34 -8.51 -28.47
CA LEU A 412 -24.52 -9.16 -29.05
C LEU A 412 -24.31 -10.63 -29.45
N LEU A 413 -23.08 -11.16 -29.49
CA LEU A 413 -22.83 -12.50 -30.08
C LEU A 413 -22.13 -13.54 -29.19
N GLN A 414 -21.50 -13.17 -28.06
CA GLN A 414 -20.83 -14.14 -27.18
C GLN A 414 -21.23 -13.96 -25.70
N PRO A 415 -22.15 -14.80 -25.18
CA PRO A 415 -22.58 -14.73 -23.80
C PRO A 415 -21.64 -15.46 -22.83
N TYR A 416 -20.41 -15.79 -23.23
CA TYR A 416 -19.49 -16.65 -22.46
C TYR A 416 -18.22 -15.91 -22.03
N ILE A 417 -17.78 -16.18 -20.81
CA ILE A 417 -16.48 -15.79 -20.25
C ILE A 417 -15.62 -17.05 -20.24
N SER A 418 -14.37 -16.97 -20.73
CA SER A 418 -13.41 -18.05 -20.57
C SER A 418 -12.89 -18.02 -19.14
N VAL A 419 -12.99 -19.16 -18.45
CA VAL A 419 -12.51 -19.33 -17.07
C VAL A 419 -11.40 -20.37 -17.10
N SER A 420 -10.19 -19.94 -16.77
CA SER A 420 -9.03 -20.81 -16.64
C SER A 420 -8.55 -20.88 -15.19
N VAL A 421 -8.17 -22.07 -14.73
CA VAL A 421 -7.45 -22.28 -13.46
C VAL A 421 -6.08 -22.81 -13.82
N LEU A 422 -5.04 -22.13 -13.34
CA LEU A 422 -3.64 -22.42 -13.63
C LEU A 422 -2.92 -22.79 -12.34
N ALA A 423 -2.00 -23.74 -12.40
CA ALA A 423 -1.26 -24.26 -11.25
C ALA A 423 0.17 -24.69 -11.58
N THR A 424 1.08 -24.49 -10.62
CA THR A 424 2.38 -25.18 -10.53
C THR A 424 2.44 -26.17 -9.37
N GLU A 425 1.28 -26.51 -8.80
CA GLU A 425 1.16 -27.56 -7.79
C GLU A 425 1.72 -28.88 -8.33
N ALA A 426 2.49 -29.61 -7.52
CA ALA A 426 3.00 -30.91 -7.94
C ALA A 426 1.84 -31.91 -8.11
N ALA A 427 1.73 -32.50 -9.30
CA ALA A 427 0.64 -33.42 -9.61
C ALA A 427 0.63 -34.65 -8.70
N VAL A 428 -0.52 -34.93 -8.08
CA VAL A 428 -0.77 -36.17 -7.35
C VAL A 428 -1.42 -37.18 -8.30
N GLY A 429 -0.69 -38.22 -8.68
CA GLY A 429 -1.19 -39.28 -9.57
C GLY A 429 -0.74 -39.14 -11.03
N GLY A 430 -1.26 -40.03 -11.88
CA GLY A 430 -0.87 -40.10 -13.29
C GLY A 430 -1.48 -38.98 -14.14
N MET A 431 -0.89 -38.72 -15.31
CA MET A 431 -1.37 -37.69 -16.26
C MET A 431 -2.82 -37.90 -16.73
N SER A 432 -3.37 -39.11 -16.57
CA SER A 432 -4.75 -39.44 -16.93
C SER A 432 -5.79 -39.12 -15.86
N ALA A 433 -5.38 -38.72 -14.65
CA ALA A 433 -6.32 -38.36 -13.58
C ALA A 433 -6.94 -36.98 -13.86
N ALA A 434 -8.14 -36.73 -13.32
CA ALA A 434 -8.81 -35.45 -13.48
C ALA A 434 -7.99 -34.31 -12.87
N PHE A 435 -8.20 -33.06 -13.32
CA PHE A 435 -7.45 -31.92 -12.80
C PHE A 435 -7.56 -31.80 -11.27
N GLU A 436 -8.75 -32.06 -10.71
CA GLU A 436 -8.97 -32.00 -9.27
C GLU A 436 -8.28 -33.10 -8.47
N ASP A 437 -8.06 -34.27 -9.07
CA ASP A 437 -7.30 -35.35 -8.46
C ASP A 437 -5.80 -35.05 -8.51
N ARG A 438 -5.33 -34.44 -9.61
CA ARG A 438 -3.94 -34.04 -9.82
C ARG A 438 -3.53 -32.86 -8.95
N PHE A 439 -4.41 -31.86 -8.79
CA PHE A 439 -4.10 -30.58 -8.13
C PHE A 439 -5.13 -30.24 -7.03
N PRO A 440 -5.23 -31.07 -5.98
CA PRO A 440 -6.31 -30.96 -5.00
C PRO A 440 -6.27 -29.64 -4.21
N MET A 441 -5.09 -29.07 -3.95
CA MET A 441 -4.99 -27.81 -3.20
C MET A 441 -5.48 -26.64 -4.05
N THR A 442 -5.06 -26.59 -5.31
CA THR A 442 -5.50 -25.58 -6.28
C THR A 442 -7.00 -25.66 -6.50
N THR A 443 -7.55 -26.85 -6.75
CA THR A 443 -9.00 -27.03 -6.93
C THR A 443 -9.78 -26.59 -5.71
N ARG A 444 -9.30 -26.90 -4.49
CA ARG A 444 -9.97 -26.46 -3.26
C ARG A 444 -10.02 -24.93 -3.17
N LEU A 445 -8.92 -24.23 -3.46
CA LEU A 445 -8.86 -22.76 -3.44
C LEU A 445 -9.76 -22.17 -4.53
N ALA A 446 -9.68 -22.69 -5.75
CA ALA A 446 -10.50 -22.24 -6.87
C ALA A 446 -12.00 -22.44 -6.62
N ARG A 447 -12.42 -23.56 -6.00
CA ARG A 447 -13.82 -23.83 -5.62
C ARG A 447 -14.40 -22.77 -4.70
N VAL A 448 -13.62 -22.29 -3.73
CA VAL A 448 -14.06 -21.21 -2.81
C VAL A 448 -14.34 -19.93 -3.58
N MET A 449 -13.44 -19.58 -4.50
CA MET A 449 -13.52 -18.34 -5.27
C MET A 449 -14.59 -18.38 -6.38
N LEU A 450 -14.66 -19.46 -7.15
CA LEU A 450 -15.62 -19.64 -8.24
C LEU A 450 -17.03 -19.96 -7.72
N GLY A 451 -17.14 -20.51 -6.51
CA GLY A 451 -18.42 -20.96 -5.97
C GLY A 451 -18.88 -22.29 -6.57
N PRO A 452 -19.92 -22.92 -5.97
CA PRO A 452 -20.27 -24.30 -6.26
C PRO A 452 -20.68 -24.55 -7.70
N VAL A 453 -21.47 -23.64 -8.30
CA VAL A 453 -22.01 -23.83 -9.66
C VAL A 453 -20.91 -23.73 -10.72
N ILE A 454 -20.08 -22.69 -10.68
CA ILE A 454 -19.03 -22.49 -11.69
C ILE A 454 -17.92 -23.53 -11.51
N ALA A 455 -17.56 -23.85 -10.26
CA ALA A 455 -16.56 -24.86 -10.01
C ALA A 455 -17.02 -26.26 -10.45
N ALA A 456 -18.30 -26.60 -10.33
CA ALA A 456 -18.84 -27.85 -10.87
C ALA A 456 -18.81 -27.91 -12.40
N ILE A 457 -19.05 -26.79 -13.08
CA ILE A 457 -18.90 -26.71 -14.53
C ILE A 457 -17.44 -26.94 -14.94
N LEU A 458 -16.50 -26.40 -14.17
CA LEU A 458 -15.07 -26.47 -14.47
C LEU A 458 -14.44 -27.81 -14.11
N PHE A 459 -14.73 -28.41 -12.95
CA PHE A 459 -14.02 -29.59 -12.44
C PHE A 459 -14.80 -30.90 -12.57
N ASP A 460 -16.13 -30.87 -12.47
CA ASP A 460 -16.95 -32.10 -12.33
C ASP A 460 -17.49 -32.61 -13.67
N ARG A 461 -17.46 -31.77 -14.71
CA ARG A 461 -17.95 -32.16 -16.04
C ARG A 461 -16.88 -33.00 -16.74
N PRO A 462 -17.25 -34.15 -17.33
CA PRO A 462 -16.32 -34.89 -18.18
C PRO A 462 -15.94 -34.00 -19.35
N HIS A 463 -14.71 -33.50 -19.36
CA HIS A 463 -14.16 -32.82 -20.53
C HIS A 463 -14.04 -33.86 -21.62
N THR A 464 -14.96 -33.83 -22.59
CA THR A 464 -14.69 -34.48 -23.87
C THR A 464 -13.45 -33.80 -24.43
N LEU A 465 -12.33 -34.53 -24.45
CA LEU A 465 -11.06 -34.12 -25.03
C LEU A 465 -11.27 -33.76 -26.50
N THR A 466 -11.66 -32.53 -26.76
CA THR A 466 -11.56 -31.87 -28.07
C THR A 466 -10.77 -30.60 -27.86
N GLY A 467 -9.49 -30.75 -27.53
CA GLY A 467 -8.55 -29.67 -27.68
C GLY A 467 -8.21 -29.52 -29.17
N PRO A 468 -8.21 -28.31 -29.75
CA PRO A 468 -7.27 -28.05 -30.82
C PRO A 468 -5.88 -28.02 -30.19
N THR A 469 -4.96 -28.82 -30.74
CA THR A 469 -3.52 -28.60 -30.56
C THR A 469 -3.21 -27.16 -30.95
N VAL A 470 -2.69 -26.39 -29.99
CA VAL A 470 -2.02 -25.11 -30.23
C VAL A 470 -0.71 -25.38 -30.96
#